data_AF-A0A3M1T866-F1
#
_entry.id   AF-A0A3M1T866-F1
#
_cell.length_a   1.000
_cell.length_b   1.000
_cell.length_c   1.000
_cell.angle_alpha   90.00
_cell.angle_beta   90.00
_cell.angle_gamma   90.00
#
_symmetry.space_group_name_H-M   'P 1'
#
loop_
_entity.id
_entity.type
_entity.pdbx_description
1 polymer ?
#
loop_
_entity_poly.entity_id
_entity_poly.type
_entity_poly.pdbx_seq_one_letter_code
_entity_poly.pdbx_strand_id
1 'polypeptide(L)'
;MALRLEAHTGYLELVTDFFTERTGRGLLLAPAEVALVESWQARGIPVEVVCRAIAVAADAYEAAHPGARAPKRLGYYAGSVEDAFRAAREKAVGARRPADAAGGEEGAR
;
A
#
# COMPACT_ATOMS: atom_id res chain seq x y z
N MET A 1 12.32 28.57 -14.53
CA MET A 1 11.00 28.29 -15.14
C MET A 1 10.20 27.49 -14.15
N ALA A 2 9.19 28.13 -13.56
CA ALA A 2 8.33 27.57 -12.53
C ALA A 2 7.18 26.80 -13.17
N LEU A 3 7.10 25.51 -12.86
CA LEU A 3 5.86 24.75 -12.74
C LEU A 3 6.07 23.77 -11.57
N ARG A 4 6.23 24.31 -10.36
CA ARG A 4 5.89 23.53 -9.16
C ARG A 4 4.38 23.47 -9.21
N LEU A 5 3.85 22.36 -9.75
CA LEU A 5 2.42 22.06 -9.72
C LEU A 5 1.90 22.38 -8.31
N GLU A 6 0.75 23.04 -8.28
CA GLU A 6 0.00 23.35 -7.09
C GLU A 6 0.05 22.18 -6.11
N ALA A 7 0.35 22.48 -4.85
CA ALA A 7 0.53 21.50 -3.79
C ALA A 7 -0.63 20.48 -3.79
N HIS A 8 -0.34 19.23 -4.11
CA HIS A 8 -1.32 18.15 -4.06
C HIS A 8 -1.43 17.66 -2.62
N THR A 9 -1.93 18.45 -1.68
CA THR A 9 -2.16 18.01 -0.29
C THR A 9 -3.31 16.99 -0.20
N GLY A 10 -3.15 15.81 -0.79
CA GLY A 10 -4.20 14.84 -1.03
C GLY A 10 -3.68 13.44 -1.37
N TYR A 11 -4.59 12.47 -1.33
CA TYR A 11 -4.34 11.03 -1.48
C TYR A 11 -3.34 10.64 -2.59
N LEU A 12 -3.48 11.27 -3.76
CA LEU A 12 -2.60 11.04 -4.91
C LEU A 12 -1.13 11.39 -4.62
N GLU A 13 -0.85 12.50 -3.94
CA GLU A 13 0.52 12.91 -3.61
C GLU A 13 1.16 11.92 -2.65
N LEU A 14 0.47 11.54 -1.59
CA LEU A 14 0.99 10.58 -0.61
C LEU A 14 1.34 9.24 -1.25
N VAL A 15 0.47 8.74 -2.14
CA VAL A 15 0.74 7.49 -2.87
C VAL A 15 1.90 7.68 -3.87
N THR A 16 1.94 8.81 -4.57
CA THR A 16 2.97 9.09 -5.59
C THR A 16 4.35 9.29 -4.98
N ASP A 17 4.44 10.04 -3.89
CA ASP A 17 5.65 10.30 -3.12
C ASP A 17 6.23 8.99 -2.58
N PHE A 18 5.40 8.21 -1.90
CA PHE A 18 5.77 6.88 -1.41
C PHE A 18 6.25 5.95 -2.53
N PHE A 19 5.53 5.91 -3.66
CA PHE A 19 5.90 5.06 -4.79
C PHE A 19 7.22 5.48 -5.45
N THR A 20 7.44 6.79 -5.57
CA THR A 20 8.66 7.39 -6.12
C THR A 20 9.87 7.08 -5.25
N GLU A 21 9.73 7.22 -3.94
CA GLU A 21 10.77 6.88 -2.97
C GLU A 21 11.08 5.38 -3.01
N ARG A 22 10.05 4.52 -2.99
CA ARG A 22 10.25 3.06 -2.94
C ARG A 22 10.86 2.48 -4.21
N THR A 23 10.49 3.00 -5.39
CA THR A 23 10.94 2.48 -6.69
C THR A 23 12.15 3.23 -7.29
N GLY A 24 12.56 4.33 -6.65
CA GLY A 24 13.79 5.05 -6.98
C GLY A 24 13.74 5.80 -8.31
N ARG A 25 12.60 6.38 -8.68
CA ARG A 25 12.48 7.21 -9.89
C ARG A 25 11.63 8.45 -9.63
N GLY A 26 12.20 9.63 -9.92
CA GLY A 26 11.45 10.88 -10.08
C GLY A 26 10.61 10.91 -11.35
N LEU A 27 9.72 9.92 -11.54
CA LEU A 27 8.80 9.88 -12.67
C LEU A 27 7.42 10.37 -12.25
N LEU A 28 6.89 11.27 -13.08
CA LEU A 28 5.47 11.58 -13.11
C LEU A 28 4.70 10.30 -13.45
N LEU A 29 3.63 10.02 -12.69
CA LEU A 29 2.72 8.94 -13.00
C LEU A 29 2.15 9.10 -14.41
N ALA A 30 2.05 8.00 -15.16
CA ALA A 30 1.30 8.02 -16.41
C ALA A 30 -0.18 8.31 -16.10
N PRO A 31 -0.95 8.92 -17.04
CA PRO A 31 -2.36 9.28 -16.80
C PRO A 31 -3.22 8.07 -16.38
N ALA A 32 -2.93 6.88 -16.90
CA ALA A 32 -3.61 5.65 -16.48
C ALA A 32 -3.35 5.27 -15.01
N GLU A 33 -2.17 5.59 -14.50
CA GLU A 33 -1.77 5.30 -13.12
C GLU A 33 -2.40 6.33 -12.16
N VAL A 34 -2.55 7.60 -12.61
CA VAL A 34 -3.32 8.61 -11.87
C VAL A 34 -4.77 8.16 -11.71
N ALA A 35 -5.41 7.76 -12.82
CA ALA A 35 -6.79 7.25 -12.80
C ALA A 35 -6.94 6.01 -11.90
N LEU A 36 -5.91 5.15 -11.81
CA LEU A 36 -5.89 4.01 -10.90
C LEU A 36 -5.86 4.45 -9.43
N VAL A 37 -5.03 5.44 -9.07
CA VAL A 37 -4.99 5.98 -7.71
C VAL A 37 -6.30 6.66 -7.33
N GLU A 38 -6.87 7.45 -8.26
CA GLU A 38 -8.19 8.07 -8.08
C GLU A 38 -9.29 7.02 -7.88
N SER A 39 -9.22 5.89 -8.58
CA SER A 39 -10.14 4.77 -8.38
C SER A 39 -10.05 4.20 -6.96
N TRP A 40 -8.85 4.01 -6.42
CA TRP A 40 -8.69 3.56 -5.02
C TRP A 40 -9.24 4.57 -4.03
N GLN A 41 -9.02 5.86 -4.26
CA GLN A 41 -9.56 6.93 -3.43
C GLN A 41 -11.11 6.93 -3.47
N ALA A 42 -11.70 6.84 -4.66
CA ALA A 42 -13.16 6.80 -4.84
C ALA A 42 -13.80 5.58 -4.17
N ARG A 43 -13.06 4.48 -4.05
CA ARG A 43 -13.48 3.26 -3.36
C ARG A 43 -13.28 3.30 -1.84
N GLY A 44 -12.71 4.39 -1.32
CA GLY A 44 -12.45 4.56 0.11
C GLY A 44 -11.34 3.66 0.65
N ILE A 45 -10.41 3.23 -0.22
CA ILE A 45 -9.22 2.51 0.24
C ILE A 45 -8.34 3.51 1.00
N PRO A 46 -7.91 3.23 2.25
CA PRO A 46 -7.07 4.16 2.99
C PRO A 46 -5.64 4.16 2.43
N VAL A 47 -5.01 5.34 2.43
CA VAL A 47 -3.68 5.55 1.85
C VAL A 47 -2.63 4.62 2.45
N GLU A 48 -2.71 4.36 3.76
CA GLU A 48 -1.80 3.46 4.47
C GLU A 48 -1.88 2.01 3.96
N VAL A 49 -3.08 1.55 3.57
CA VAL A 49 -3.26 0.21 3.00
C VAL A 49 -2.59 0.13 1.63
N VAL A 50 -2.74 1.18 0.80
CA VAL A 50 -2.09 1.24 -0.51
C VAL A 50 -0.58 1.25 -0.38
N CYS A 51 -0.02 2.17 0.42
CA CYS A 51 1.43 2.26 0.60
C CYS A 51 2.01 0.97 1.17
N ARG A 52 1.35 0.36 2.16
CA ARG A 52 1.78 -0.93 2.72
C ARG A 52 1.76 -2.05 1.67
N ALA A 53 0.70 -2.15 0.88
CA ALA A 53 0.59 -3.17 -0.16
C ALA A 53 1.70 -3.04 -1.22
N ILE A 54 1.99 -1.80 -1.64
CA ILE A 54 3.11 -1.50 -2.55
C ILE A 54 4.44 -1.93 -1.93
N ALA A 55 4.68 -1.59 -0.66
CA ALA A 55 5.90 -1.92 0.06
C ALA A 55 6.15 -3.44 0.09
N VAL A 56 5.12 -4.20 0.50
CA VAL A 56 5.18 -5.66 0.66
C VAL A 56 5.39 -6.34 -0.69
N ALA A 57 4.64 -5.94 -1.72
CA ALA A 57 4.77 -6.53 -3.04
C ALA A 57 6.11 -6.19 -3.71
N ALA A 58 6.64 -4.98 -3.50
CA ALA A 58 7.97 -4.61 -3.96
C ALA A 58 9.04 -5.47 -3.27
N ASP A 59 8.96 -5.62 -1.95
CA ASP A 59 9.90 -6.45 -1.18
C ASP A 59 9.87 -7.93 -1.61
N ALA A 60 8.67 -8.49 -1.77
CA ALA A 60 8.48 -9.86 -2.26
C ALA A 60 9.06 -10.05 -3.68
N TYR A 61 8.93 -9.04 -4.56
CA TYR A 61 9.50 -9.10 -5.89
C TYR A 61 11.03 -9.13 -5.86
N GLU A 62 11.65 -8.24 -5.08
CA GLU A 62 13.11 -8.17 -4.94
C GLU A 62 13.68 -9.44 -4.31
N ALA A 63 12.97 -10.01 -3.31
CA ALA A 63 13.35 -11.28 -2.69
C ALA A 63 13.29 -12.46 -3.69
N ALA A 64 12.29 -12.46 -4.59
CA ALA A 64 12.16 -13.48 -5.62
C ALA A 64 13.14 -13.29 -6.80
N HIS A 65 13.65 -12.08 -7.03
CA HIS A 65 14.51 -11.74 -8.16
C HIS A 65 15.80 -11.05 -7.69
N PRO A 66 16.78 -11.80 -7.17
CA PRO A 66 18.03 -11.22 -6.68
C PRO A 66 18.74 -10.42 -7.78
N GLY A 67 18.98 -9.13 -7.53
CA GLY A 67 19.61 -8.20 -8.46
C GLY A 67 18.67 -7.49 -9.44
N ALA A 68 17.38 -7.83 -9.45
CA ALA A 68 16.37 -7.03 -10.13
C ALA A 68 15.98 -5.81 -9.28
N ARG A 69 15.24 -4.88 -9.89
CA ARG A 69 14.60 -3.75 -9.20
C ARG A 69 13.09 -3.90 -9.24
N ALA A 70 12.43 -3.34 -8.22
CA ALA A 70 10.98 -3.37 -8.09
C ALA A 70 10.26 -2.85 -9.37
N PRO A 71 9.10 -3.43 -9.74
CA PRO A 71 8.34 -3.01 -10.91
C PRO A 71 7.99 -1.52 -10.87
N LYS A 72 8.12 -0.85 -12.02
CA LYS A 72 7.98 0.62 -12.16
C LYS A 72 6.59 1.07 -12.59
N ARG A 73 5.60 0.19 -12.53
CA ARG A 73 4.21 0.47 -12.90
C ARG A 73 3.32 0.18 -11.69
N LEU A 74 2.58 1.18 -11.22
CA LEU A 74 1.53 1.08 -10.22
C LEU A 74 0.52 -0.01 -10.56
N GLY A 75 0.18 -0.18 -11.85
CA GLY A 75 -0.70 -1.26 -12.31
C GLY A 75 -0.23 -2.67 -11.91
N TYR A 76 1.07 -2.90 -11.69
CA TYR A 76 1.59 -4.18 -11.17
C TYR A 76 1.08 -4.45 -9.74
N TYR A 77 0.97 -3.41 -8.92
CA TYR A 77 0.63 -3.49 -7.50
C TYR A 77 -0.87 -3.52 -7.25
N ALA A 78 -1.70 -3.29 -8.28
CA ALA A 78 -3.14 -3.19 -8.13
C ALA A 78 -3.76 -4.43 -7.47
N GLY A 79 -3.35 -5.63 -7.85
CA GLY A 79 -3.82 -6.87 -7.23
C GLY A 79 -3.45 -6.97 -5.74
N SER A 80 -2.23 -6.55 -5.37
CA SER A 80 -1.78 -6.55 -3.98
C SER A 80 -2.52 -5.53 -3.13
N VAL A 81 -2.86 -4.37 -3.69
CA VAL A 81 -3.66 -3.33 -3.03
C VAL A 81 -5.09 -3.82 -2.77
N GLU A 82 -5.70 -4.46 -3.77
CA GLU A 82 -7.03 -5.09 -3.66
C GLU A 82 -7.06 -6.14 -2.54
N ASP A 83 -6.06 -7.01 -2.49
CA ASP A 83 -5.95 -8.05 -1.48
C ASP A 83 -5.74 -7.47 -0.08
N ALA A 84 -4.83 -6.49 0.05
CA ALA A 84 -4.58 -5.80 1.31
C ALA A 84 -5.84 -5.07 1.81
N PHE A 85 -6.61 -4.46 0.91
CA PHE A 85 -7.87 -3.80 1.25
C PHE A 85 -8.93 -4.80 1.71
N ARG A 86 -9.07 -5.94 1.02
CA ARG A 86 -9.96 -7.03 1.46
C ARG A 86 -9.57 -7.55 2.84
N ALA A 87 -8.29 -7.87 3.04
CA ALA A 87 -7.77 -8.34 4.32
C ALA A 87 -7.95 -7.31 5.45
N ALA A 88 -7.78 -6.02 5.16
CA ALA A 88 -8.01 -4.94 6.13
C ALA A 88 -9.50 -4.86 6.53
N ARG A 89 -10.42 -5.03 5.58
CA ARG A 89 -11.86 -5.09 5.86
C ARG A 89 -12.23 -6.31 6.69
N GLU A 90 -11.67 -7.48 6.38
CA GLU A 90 -11.92 -8.72 7.14
C GLU A 90 -11.38 -8.61 8.57
N LYS A 91 -10.20 -8.01 8.76
CA LYS A 91 -9.64 -7.72 10.09
C LYS A 91 -10.47 -6.71 10.87
N ALA A 92 -11.04 -5.70 10.21
CA ALA A 92 -11.96 -4.75 10.85
C ALA A 92 -13.28 -5.41 11.29
N VAL A 93 -13.76 -6.42 10.54
CA VAL A 93 -14.91 -7.25 10.94
C VAL A 93 -14.54 -8.21 12.07
N GLY A 94 -13.31 -8.76 12.04
CA GLY A 94 -12.76 -9.63 13.10
C GLY A 94 -12.35 -8.90 14.39
N ALA A 95 -12.21 -7.57 14.37
CA ALA A 95 -11.86 -6.76 15.54
C ALA A 95 -13.02 -6.55 16.52
N ARG A 96 -14.22 -7.06 16.24
CA ARG A 96 -15.26 -7.24 17.27
C ARG A 96 -15.16 -8.63 17.90
N ARG A 97 -14.42 -8.69 19.02
CA ARG A 97 -14.53 -9.58 20.22
C ARG A 97 -13.21 -10.30 20.59
N PRO A 98 -12.84 -10.35 21.89
CA PRO A 98 -12.42 -9.25 22.74
C PRO A 98 -10.96 -9.46 23.20
N ALA A 99 -10.31 -8.40 23.65
CA ALA A 99 -9.18 -8.53 24.56
C ALA A 99 -9.72 -8.99 25.92
N ASP A 100 -9.81 -10.31 26.13
CA ASP A 100 -9.82 -10.94 27.46
C ASP A 100 -9.44 -12.42 27.31
N ALA A 101 -8.14 -12.67 27.28
CA ALA A 101 -7.51 -13.95 27.61
C ALA A 101 -6.04 -13.65 27.94
N ALA A 102 -5.83 -12.77 28.93
CA ALA A 102 -4.60 -12.71 29.68
C ALA A 102 -4.85 -13.43 31.02
N GLY A 103 -3.98 -14.38 31.34
CA GLY A 103 -3.98 -15.14 32.60
C GLY A 103 -4.52 -16.56 32.41
N GLY A 104 -3.80 -17.62 32.70
CA GLY A 104 -2.49 -17.77 33.32
C GLY A 104 -2.15 -19.26 33.42
N GLU A 105 -0.92 -19.52 33.87
CA GLU A 105 -0.56 -20.59 34.81
C GLU A 105 -0.64 -22.05 34.27
N GLU A 106 0.49 -22.73 34.04
CA GLU A 106 1.36 -23.37 35.03
C GLU A 106 1.03 -24.86 35.23
N GLY A 107 2.03 -25.73 35.03
CA GLY A 107 2.19 -26.96 35.81
C GLY A 107 1.45 -28.23 35.40
N ALA A 108 2.25 -29.30 35.24
CA ALA A 108 1.95 -30.70 35.53
C ALA A 108 0.81 -31.40 34.75
N ARG A 109 1.16 -32.41 33.94
CA ARG A 109 1.37 -33.81 34.40
C ARG A 109 1.91 -34.69 33.28
#